data_AF-I4K8N3-F1
#
_entry.id   AF-I4K8N3-F1
#
_cell.length_a   1.000
_cell.length_b   1.000
_cell.length_c   1.000
_cell.angle_alpha   90.00
_cell.angle_beta   90.00
_cell.angle_gamma   90.00
#
_symmetry.space_group_name_H-M   'P 1'
#
loop_
_entity.id
_entity.type
_entity.pdbx_description
1 polymer ?
#
loop_
_entity_poly.entity_id
_entity_poly.type
_entity_poly.pdbx_seq_one_letter_code
_entity_poly.pdbx_strand_id
1 'polypeptide(L)'
;MIYQCNGCNRTTFETACPWCMGSQVSPSSEITLRHLTPLDPSFYPDFQYRSKGLIQDFFGKKKEQAQLNDLLNNVLRKYSELKQPYFTNFIHTTRERAGSSDDAGVPGPRLDGVYSERELFREVLIRKGFDELEGLPSLLDKLLQTTAFNSAYLGFSRELTRHIRTDLADTLRSWIEEAGTTFRSDLALFYYYLWENDVAFPNVQFNPQAVSTSGVPLLPLPVFRNGLSLCEEIYFDILVERLGSQLEHFNPNQFITMYLVDAMDGFQFEAFLVEIFQTIGYDVKETKKTADQGADLFVTRFGKNMVIQAKNYSGSVGNAAVQQAISAKAFYGCDEAMVVTNSYYTKSAKELAGTAGVRLIDRDGLQSYLDDYNQKLIEAFQAEEESA
;
A
#
# COMPACT_ATOMS: atom_id res chain seq x y z
N MET A 1 -5.42 -4.98 -22.09
CA MET A 1 -4.27 -4.43 -21.35
C MET A 1 -4.70 -3.75 -20.05
N ILE A 2 -3.84 -3.72 -19.02
CA ILE A 2 -4.01 -2.96 -17.76
C ILE A 2 -3.19 -1.66 -17.79
N TYR A 3 -3.74 -0.60 -17.22
CA TYR A 3 -3.18 0.74 -17.20
C TYR A 3 -3.14 1.25 -15.76
N GLN A 4 -2.18 2.11 -15.42
CA GLN A 4 -2.13 2.83 -14.15
C GLN A 4 -2.37 4.32 -14.36
N CYS A 5 -3.25 4.91 -13.54
CA CYS A 5 -3.54 6.33 -13.60
C CYS A 5 -2.51 7.13 -12.79
N ASN A 6 -1.84 8.10 -13.42
CA ASN A 6 -0.85 8.93 -12.71
C ASN A 6 -1.50 9.93 -11.72
N GLY A 7 -2.82 10.13 -11.80
CA GLY A 7 -3.54 11.05 -10.91
C GLY A 7 -4.00 10.40 -9.60
N CYS A 8 -4.50 9.17 -9.64
CA CYS A 8 -5.03 8.47 -8.45
C CYS A 8 -4.28 7.18 -8.11
N ASN A 9 -3.23 6.82 -8.87
CA ASN A 9 -2.44 5.60 -8.77
C ASN A 9 -3.21 4.28 -8.88
N ARG A 10 -4.52 4.32 -9.16
CA ARG A 10 -5.35 3.14 -9.38
C ARG A 10 -5.11 2.53 -10.75
N THR A 11 -5.35 1.23 -10.85
CA THR A 11 -5.24 0.46 -12.08
C THR A 11 -6.60 0.23 -12.72
N THR A 12 -6.66 0.19 -14.04
CA THR A 12 -7.89 0.00 -14.82
C THR A 12 -7.60 -0.69 -16.14
N PHE A 13 -8.63 -1.26 -16.77
CA PHE A 13 -8.56 -1.76 -18.15
C PHE A 13 -9.00 -0.71 -19.19
N GLU A 14 -9.57 0.40 -18.73
CA GLU A 14 -10.04 1.49 -19.57
C GLU A 14 -8.90 2.43 -19.97
N THR A 15 -8.99 2.99 -21.17
CA THR A 15 -8.04 4.02 -21.67
C THR A 15 -8.28 5.40 -21.08
N ALA A 16 -9.35 5.54 -20.29
CA ALA A 16 -9.70 6.77 -19.59
C ALA A 16 -10.04 6.44 -18.12
N CYS A 17 -9.52 7.22 -17.17
CA CYS A 17 -9.57 6.84 -15.76
C CYS A 17 -11.00 7.03 -15.21
N PRO A 18 -11.71 5.95 -14.81
CA PRO A 18 -13.10 6.04 -14.39
C PRO A 18 -13.27 6.79 -13.05
N TRP A 19 -12.22 6.90 -12.24
CA TRP A 19 -12.28 7.56 -10.93
C TRP A 19 -11.94 9.05 -10.96
N CYS A 20 -11.25 9.52 -12.00
CA CYS A 20 -10.77 10.90 -12.08
C CYS A 20 -11.68 11.86 -12.87
N MET A 21 -12.69 11.35 -13.59
CA MET A 21 -13.54 12.15 -14.48
C MET A 21 -14.57 13.05 -13.78
N GLY A 22 -14.74 12.94 -12.46
CA GLY A 22 -15.74 13.70 -11.69
C GLY A 22 -15.22 14.91 -10.92
N SER A 23 -13.91 15.20 -10.93
CA SER A 23 -13.35 16.32 -10.20
C SER A 23 -13.53 17.62 -11.01
N GLN A 24 -14.45 18.49 -10.59
CA GLN A 24 -14.54 19.86 -11.11
C GLN A 24 -13.21 20.59 -10.84
N VAL A 25 -12.35 20.69 -11.86
CA VAL A 25 -11.18 21.55 -11.84
C VAL A 25 -11.32 22.49 -13.03
N SER A 26 -11.20 23.79 -12.77
CA SER A 26 -11.42 24.89 -13.71
C SER A 26 -10.54 24.80 -14.97
N PRO A 27 -10.98 25.32 -16.13
CA PRO A 27 -10.33 25.11 -17.43
C PRO A 27 -9.06 25.95 -17.67
N SER A 28 -8.48 26.57 -16.65
CA SER A 28 -7.46 27.63 -16.79
C SER A 28 -6.13 27.34 -16.11
N SER A 29 -5.83 26.08 -15.84
CA SER A 29 -4.45 25.64 -15.66
C SER A 29 -4.23 24.59 -16.72
N GLU A 30 -3.16 24.76 -17.51
CA GLU A 30 -2.79 23.84 -18.57
C GLU A 30 -3.00 22.40 -18.11
N ILE A 31 -3.68 21.65 -18.96
CA ILE A 31 -3.96 20.24 -18.83
C ILE A 31 -2.62 19.53 -18.63
N THR A 32 -2.15 19.41 -17.39
CA THR A 32 -1.18 18.38 -17.04
C THR A 32 -1.97 17.09 -17.21
N LEU A 33 -1.94 16.59 -18.44
CA LEU A 33 -2.74 15.48 -18.91
C LEU A 33 -2.60 14.34 -17.89
N ARG A 34 -3.69 14.09 -17.16
CA ARG A 34 -3.86 12.94 -16.28
C ARG A 34 -3.83 11.69 -17.16
N HIS A 35 -2.63 11.24 -17.49
CA HIS A 35 -2.40 10.14 -18.41
C HIS A 35 -2.50 8.80 -17.69
N LEU A 36 -3.10 7.84 -18.39
CA LEU A 36 -3.02 6.43 -18.08
C LEU A 36 -1.80 5.87 -18.78
N THR A 37 -0.89 5.27 -18.03
CA THR A 37 0.27 4.58 -18.56
C THR A 37 -0.08 3.10 -18.72
N PRO A 38 -0.05 2.54 -19.95
CA PRO A 38 -0.13 1.09 -20.13
C PRO A 38 1.01 0.44 -19.36
N LEU A 39 0.77 -0.68 -18.70
CA LEU A 39 1.82 -1.34 -17.90
C LEU A 39 2.62 -2.37 -18.71
N ASP A 40 2.23 -2.60 -19.96
CA ASP A 40 3.03 -3.31 -20.95
C ASP A 40 3.64 -2.28 -21.92
N PRO A 41 4.99 -2.22 -22.05
CA PRO A 41 5.64 -1.26 -22.94
C PRO A 41 5.27 -1.38 -24.41
N SER A 42 4.79 -2.55 -24.87
CA SER A 42 4.31 -2.74 -26.24
C SER A 42 3.08 -1.90 -26.58
N PHE A 43 2.34 -1.46 -25.57
CA PHE A 43 1.14 -0.64 -25.71
C PHE A 43 1.41 0.86 -25.54
N TYR A 44 2.67 1.29 -25.34
CA TYR A 44 2.96 2.71 -25.18
C TYR A 44 2.56 3.50 -26.44
N PRO A 45 1.92 4.69 -26.28
CA PRO A 45 1.47 5.50 -27.41
C PRO A 45 2.56 5.89 -28.40
N ASP A 46 3.82 5.88 -27.98
CA ASP A 46 5.04 6.23 -28.72
C ASP A 46 5.35 5.23 -29.83
N PHE A 47 4.88 3.99 -29.68
CA PHE A 47 5.10 2.89 -30.63
C PHE A 47 3.86 2.60 -31.49
N GLN A 48 2.79 3.39 -31.33
CA GLN A 48 1.51 3.17 -31.99
C GLN A 48 1.33 4.16 -33.13
N TYR A 49 0.93 3.65 -34.30
CA TYR A 49 0.64 4.49 -35.46
C TYR A 49 -0.59 5.37 -35.21
N ARG A 50 -0.43 6.68 -35.40
CA ARG A 50 -1.55 7.65 -35.37
C ARG A 50 -1.89 8.05 -36.80
N SER A 51 -3.13 7.80 -37.22
CA SER A 51 -3.63 8.21 -38.54
C SER A 51 -3.48 9.72 -38.72
N LYS A 52 -2.96 10.13 -39.88
CA LYS A 52 -2.78 11.55 -40.26
C LYS A 52 -3.76 11.97 -41.36
N GLY A 53 -4.76 11.14 -41.65
CA GLY A 53 -5.78 11.35 -42.68
C GLY A 53 -5.60 10.47 -43.92
N LEU A 54 -6.71 10.24 -44.63
CA LEU A 54 -6.83 9.22 -45.68
C LEU A 54 -5.73 9.24 -46.76
N ILE A 55 -5.30 10.43 -47.21
CA ILE A 55 -4.31 10.56 -48.30
C ILE A 55 -2.89 10.27 -47.80
N GLN A 56 -2.51 10.73 -46.61
CA GLN A 56 -1.17 10.49 -46.05
C GLN A 56 -1.01 9.04 -45.59
N ASP A 57 -2.07 8.45 -45.03
CA ASP A 57 -2.10 7.04 -44.64
C ASP A 57 -1.93 6.10 -45.84
N PHE A 58 -2.37 6.49 -47.04
CA PHE A 58 -2.28 5.66 -48.25
C PHE A 58 -0.84 5.51 -48.77
N PHE A 59 -0.02 6.57 -48.69
CA PHE A 59 1.33 6.58 -49.26
C PHE A 59 2.44 6.22 -48.25
N GLY A 60 2.24 6.45 -46.95
CA GLY A 60 3.32 6.36 -45.95
C GLY A 60 3.15 5.33 -44.84
N LYS A 61 1.92 4.84 -44.59
CA LYS A 61 1.58 4.08 -43.38
C LYS A 61 2.41 2.81 -43.19
N LYS A 62 2.64 2.03 -44.25
CA LYS A 62 3.43 0.78 -44.14
C LYS A 62 4.88 1.02 -43.71
N LYS A 63 5.51 2.08 -44.23
CA LYS A 63 6.90 2.43 -43.92
C LYS A 63 7.01 2.99 -42.50
N GLU A 64 6.09 3.88 -42.12
CA GLU A 64 6.05 4.46 -40.76
C GLU A 64 5.76 3.37 -39.71
N GLN A 65 4.84 2.44 -39.99
CA GLN A 65 4.56 1.29 -39.12
C GLN A 65 5.78 0.39 -38.95
N ALA A 66 6.54 0.12 -40.01
CA ALA A 66 7.77 -0.67 -39.93
C ALA A 66 8.81 0.00 -39.02
N GLN A 67 9.01 1.31 -39.17
CA GLN A 67 9.91 2.09 -38.32
C GLN A 67 9.49 2.07 -36.84
N LEU A 68 8.19 2.20 -36.55
CA LEU A 68 7.66 2.11 -35.20
C LEU A 68 7.85 0.71 -34.60
N ASN A 69 7.66 -0.34 -35.39
CA ASN A 69 7.88 -1.71 -34.96
C ASN A 69 9.37 -1.98 -34.65
N ASP A 70 10.29 -1.49 -35.48
CA ASP A 70 11.73 -1.61 -35.25
C ASP A 70 12.15 -0.87 -33.98
N LEU A 71 11.64 0.35 -33.77
CA LEU A 71 11.84 1.13 -32.56
C LEU A 71 11.32 0.37 -31.33
N LEU A 72 10.09 -0.16 -31.39
CA LEU A 72 9.49 -0.94 -30.31
C LEU A 72 10.36 -2.16 -29.95
N ASN A 73 10.77 -2.94 -30.95
CA ASN A 73 11.58 -4.14 -30.75
C ASN A 73 12.93 -3.79 -30.10
N ASN A 74 13.56 -2.70 -30.51
CA ASN A 74 14.81 -2.22 -29.93
C ASN A 74 14.63 -1.81 -28.47
N VAL A 75 13.60 -1.01 -28.16
CA VAL A 75 13.28 -0.59 -26.79
C VAL A 75 12.99 -1.80 -25.91
N LEU A 76 12.14 -2.74 -26.36
CA LEU A 76 11.80 -3.94 -25.59
C LEU A 76 13.02 -4.81 -25.30
N ARG A 77 13.90 -5.01 -26.29
CA ARG A 77 15.15 -5.76 -26.13
C ARG A 77 16.06 -5.10 -25.09
N LYS A 78 16.36 -3.80 -25.25
CA LYS A 78 17.22 -3.04 -24.34
C LYS A 78 16.64 -2.98 -22.93
N TYR A 79 15.33 -2.75 -22.83
CA TYR A 79 14.63 -2.75 -21.55
C TYR A 79 14.72 -4.12 -20.87
N SER A 80 14.52 -5.23 -21.59
CA SER A 80 14.68 -6.58 -21.04
C SER A 80 16.10 -6.82 -20.51
N GLU A 81 17.13 -6.42 -21.27
CA GLU A 81 18.55 -6.53 -20.89
C GLU A 81 18.91 -5.68 -19.67
N LEU A 82 18.31 -4.49 -19.52
CA LEU A 82 18.64 -3.53 -18.47
C LEU A 82 17.68 -3.55 -17.27
N LYS A 83 16.50 -4.19 -17.39
CA LYS A 83 15.46 -4.23 -16.34
C LYS A 83 16.05 -4.64 -15.01
N GLN A 84 16.89 -5.67 -15.03
CA GLN A 84 17.75 -6.08 -13.93
C GLN A 84 19.20 -6.07 -14.40
N PRO A 85 20.13 -5.32 -13.76
CA PRO A 85 19.98 -4.69 -12.46
C PRO A 85 19.49 -3.22 -12.47
N TYR A 86 19.43 -2.54 -13.62
CA TYR A 86 19.39 -1.07 -13.63
C TYR A 86 18.05 -0.49 -13.14
N PHE A 87 16.93 -0.83 -13.80
CA PHE A 87 15.63 -0.25 -13.45
C PHE A 87 15.19 -0.65 -12.04
N THR A 88 15.31 -1.94 -11.70
CA THR A 88 14.92 -2.41 -10.37
C THR A 88 15.81 -1.85 -9.27
N ASN A 89 17.14 -1.81 -9.44
CA ASN A 89 17.99 -1.25 -8.39
C ASN A 89 17.78 0.25 -8.24
N PHE A 90 17.54 0.99 -9.33
CA PHE A 90 17.24 2.42 -9.25
C PHE A 90 16.01 2.66 -8.36
N ILE A 91 14.91 1.93 -8.57
CA ILE A 91 13.69 2.03 -7.77
C ILE A 91 13.94 1.71 -6.28
N HIS A 92 14.83 0.76 -5.96
CA HIS A 92 15.10 0.37 -4.57
C HIS A 92 16.16 1.21 -3.86
N THR A 93 17.05 1.89 -4.60
CA THR A 93 18.18 2.62 -4.02
C THR A 93 17.95 4.12 -3.94
N THR A 94 17.08 4.66 -4.77
CA THR A 94 16.73 6.08 -4.79
C THR A 94 15.49 6.37 -3.97
N ARG A 95 15.41 7.56 -3.38
CA ARG A 95 14.24 8.01 -2.59
C ARG A 95 13.20 8.75 -3.44
N GLU A 96 13.44 8.89 -4.74
CA GLU A 96 12.53 9.62 -5.62
C GLU A 96 11.23 8.83 -5.87
N ARG A 97 10.10 9.48 -5.57
CA ARG A 97 8.78 9.02 -5.99
C ARG A 97 8.58 9.42 -7.46
N ALA A 98 8.05 8.51 -8.28
CA ALA A 98 7.63 8.84 -9.64
C ALA A 98 6.67 10.06 -9.59
N GLY A 99 7.10 11.23 -10.06
CA GLY A 99 6.23 12.40 -10.19
C GLY A 99 6.76 13.78 -9.77
N SER A 100 8.01 13.96 -9.33
CA SER A 100 8.57 15.32 -9.17
C SER A 100 9.08 15.86 -10.51
N SER A 101 8.43 16.91 -11.01
CA SER A 101 8.49 17.40 -12.40
C SER A 101 9.54 18.49 -12.68
N ASP A 102 10.70 18.46 -12.02
CA ASP A 102 11.75 19.49 -12.21
C ASP A 102 12.97 18.99 -13.01
N ASP A 103 12.86 17.85 -13.68
CA ASP A 103 13.92 17.33 -14.56
C ASP A 103 14.08 18.19 -15.82
N ALA A 104 15.32 18.42 -16.26
CA ALA A 104 15.58 19.03 -17.54
C ALA A 104 15.06 18.14 -18.69
N GLY A 105 14.37 18.78 -19.65
CA GLY A 105 13.87 18.13 -20.86
C GLY A 105 14.97 17.62 -21.80
N VAL A 106 16.21 18.11 -21.67
CA VAL A 106 17.35 17.73 -22.53
C VAL A 106 18.41 17.02 -21.69
N PRO A 107 18.84 15.79 -22.06
CA PRO A 107 19.96 15.10 -21.43
C PRO A 107 21.31 15.80 -21.67
N GLY A 108 22.27 15.60 -20.77
CA GLY A 108 23.65 16.07 -20.93
C GLY A 108 24.09 17.12 -19.91
N PRO A 109 25.33 17.63 -20.05
CA PRO A 109 25.94 18.52 -19.06
C PRO A 109 25.31 19.91 -19.04
N ARG A 110 25.12 20.48 -17.84
CA ARG A 110 24.66 21.84 -17.57
C ARG A 110 25.73 22.68 -16.87
N LEU A 111 25.64 23.99 -17.02
CA LEU A 111 26.58 24.97 -16.45
C LEU A 111 26.54 25.04 -14.91
N ASP A 112 25.38 24.76 -14.31
CA ASP A 112 25.20 24.74 -12.85
C ASP A 112 25.72 23.45 -12.19
N GLY A 113 25.93 22.39 -12.97
CA GLY A 113 26.45 21.10 -12.50
C GLY A 113 25.51 20.36 -11.55
N VAL A 114 24.26 20.79 -11.42
CA VAL A 114 23.25 20.16 -10.56
C VAL A 114 22.49 19.15 -11.41
N TYR A 115 22.27 17.94 -10.89
CA TYR A 115 21.49 16.90 -11.56
C TYR A 115 20.64 16.11 -10.56
N SER A 116 19.43 15.74 -10.94
CA SER A 116 18.62 14.76 -10.19
C SER A 116 19.20 13.35 -10.34
N GLU A 117 18.91 12.46 -9.39
CA GLU A 117 19.31 11.05 -9.50
C GLU A 117 18.75 10.43 -10.78
N ARG A 118 17.56 10.87 -11.18
CA ARG A 118 16.86 10.46 -12.38
C ARG A 118 17.47 10.97 -13.67
N GLU A 119 17.95 12.22 -13.72
CA GLU A 119 18.72 12.74 -14.85
C GLU A 119 20.01 11.93 -15.05
N LEU A 120 20.70 11.61 -13.96
CA LEU A 120 21.91 10.78 -14.00
C LEU A 120 21.58 9.35 -14.42
N PHE A 121 20.46 8.79 -13.98
CA PHE A 121 20.02 7.46 -14.39
C PHE A 121 19.69 7.39 -15.88
N ARG A 122 18.99 8.40 -16.41
CA ARG A 122 18.76 8.54 -17.86
C ARG A 122 20.07 8.50 -18.64
N GLU A 123 21.06 9.26 -18.19
CA GLU A 123 22.38 9.31 -18.82
C GLU A 123 23.14 7.97 -18.73
N VAL A 124 23.03 7.25 -17.60
CA VAL A 124 23.57 5.89 -17.46
C VAL A 124 22.97 4.96 -18.51
N LEU A 125 21.65 5.00 -18.72
CA LEU A 125 20.97 4.16 -19.71
C LEU A 125 21.37 4.52 -21.15
N ILE A 126 21.44 5.81 -21.49
CA ILE A 126 21.91 6.29 -22.81
C ILE A 126 23.32 5.75 -23.11
N ARG A 127 24.25 5.84 -22.14
CA ARG A 127 25.61 5.30 -22.28
C ARG A 127 25.68 3.76 -22.36
N LYS A 128 24.63 3.07 -21.94
CA LYS A 128 24.46 1.62 -22.14
C LYS A 128 23.83 1.28 -23.50
N GLY A 129 23.64 2.28 -24.36
CA GLY A 129 23.07 2.13 -25.68
C GLY A 129 21.55 2.29 -25.73
N PHE A 130 20.93 2.90 -24.72
CA PHE A 130 19.49 3.24 -24.72
C PHE A 130 19.27 4.66 -25.26
N ASP A 131 19.75 4.91 -26.48
CA ASP A 131 19.77 6.20 -27.17
C ASP A 131 18.36 6.76 -27.48
N GLU A 132 17.33 5.91 -27.56
CA GLU A 132 15.94 6.35 -27.74
C GLU A 132 15.47 7.30 -26.64
N LEU A 133 16.08 7.26 -25.45
CA LEU A 133 15.76 8.16 -24.33
C LEU A 133 16.13 9.62 -24.61
N GLU A 134 17.00 9.90 -25.58
CA GLU A 134 17.29 11.26 -26.05
C GLU A 134 16.11 11.85 -26.83
N GLY A 135 15.44 11.01 -27.63
CA GLY A 135 14.32 11.43 -28.49
C GLY A 135 12.93 11.25 -27.88
N LEU A 136 12.82 10.49 -26.78
CA LEU A 136 11.55 10.14 -26.12
C LEU A 136 11.62 10.45 -24.61
N PRO A 137 11.47 11.73 -24.21
CA PRO A 137 11.73 12.15 -22.82
C PRO A 137 10.81 11.49 -21.79
N SER A 138 9.58 11.08 -22.16
CA SER A 138 8.64 10.39 -21.27
C SER A 138 8.83 8.87 -21.23
N LEU A 139 9.69 8.29 -22.08
CA LEU A 139 9.88 6.84 -22.13
C LEU A 139 10.45 6.30 -20.82
N LEU A 140 11.40 7.01 -20.21
CA LEU A 140 11.98 6.63 -18.93
C LEU A 140 10.91 6.53 -17.82
N ASP A 141 10.00 7.51 -17.75
CA ASP A 141 8.88 7.50 -16.80
C ASP A 141 8.05 6.23 -16.90
N LYS A 142 7.62 5.92 -18.13
CA LYS A 142 6.72 4.80 -18.37
C LYS A 142 7.41 3.47 -18.05
N LEU A 143 8.69 3.33 -18.39
CA LEU A 143 9.48 2.13 -18.10
C LEU A 143 9.73 1.96 -16.58
N LEU A 144 10.03 3.04 -15.86
CA LEU A 144 10.15 3.01 -14.40
C LEU A 144 8.81 2.64 -13.74
N GLN A 145 7.73 3.26 -14.19
CA GLN A 145 6.38 2.96 -13.72
C GLN A 145 5.99 1.50 -13.98
N THR A 146 6.31 0.98 -15.16
CA THR A 146 6.10 -0.42 -15.53
C THR A 146 6.94 -1.36 -14.66
N THR A 147 8.19 -1.00 -14.37
CA THR A 147 9.05 -1.80 -13.50
C THR A 147 8.49 -1.84 -12.07
N ALA A 148 8.11 -0.69 -11.53
CA ALA A 148 7.54 -0.56 -10.19
C ALA A 148 6.23 -1.34 -10.06
N PHE A 149 5.34 -1.22 -11.04
CA PHE A 149 4.10 -1.97 -11.10
C PHE A 149 4.33 -3.47 -11.10
N ASN A 150 5.21 -3.98 -11.98
CA ASN A 150 5.48 -5.41 -12.06
C ASN A 150 6.00 -5.97 -10.73
N SER A 151 6.77 -5.19 -9.98
CA SER A 151 7.21 -5.56 -8.63
C SER A 151 6.05 -5.60 -7.64
N ALA A 152 5.18 -4.59 -7.63
CA ALA A 152 4.02 -4.55 -6.75
C ALA A 152 3.02 -5.67 -7.05
N TYR A 153 2.75 -5.90 -8.34
CA TYR A 153 1.87 -6.95 -8.82
C TYR A 153 2.40 -8.36 -8.50
N LEU A 154 3.71 -8.58 -8.55
CA LEU A 154 4.30 -9.87 -8.12
C LEU A 154 4.01 -10.17 -6.64
N GLY A 155 4.04 -9.15 -5.77
CA GLY A 155 3.65 -9.29 -4.37
C GLY A 155 2.17 -9.66 -4.24
N PHE A 156 1.30 -8.87 -4.88
CA PHE A 156 -0.14 -9.10 -4.93
C PHE A 156 -0.51 -10.50 -5.44
N SER A 157 0.11 -10.96 -6.53
CA SER A 157 -0.14 -12.27 -7.15
C SER A 157 0.17 -13.43 -6.19
N ARG A 158 1.28 -13.33 -5.44
CA ARG A 158 1.66 -14.34 -4.44
C ARG A 158 0.65 -14.41 -3.29
N GLU A 159 0.19 -13.26 -2.82
CA GLU A 159 -0.84 -13.18 -1.78
C GLU A 159 -2.16 -13.73 -2.29
N LEU A 160 -2.60 -13.31 -3.49
CA LEU A 160 -3.88 -13.70 -4.05
C LEU A 160 -3.99 -15.21 -4.30
N THR A 161 -2.88 -15.88 -4.63
CA THR A 161 -2.83 -17.32 -4.93
C THR A 161 -3.50 -18.18 -3.85
N ARG A 162 -3.35 -17.83 -2.56
CA ARG A 162 -3.93 -18.61 -1.44
C ARG A 162 -5.44 -18.47 -1.29
N HIS A 163 -6.04 -17.48 -1.95
CA HIS A 163 -7.48 -17.21 -1.89
C HIS A 163 -8.25 -17.86 -3.04
N ILE A 164 -7.57 -18.38 -4.07
CA ILE A 164 -8.25 -19.02 -5.21
C ILE A 164 -9.01 -20.27 -4.74
N ARG A 165 -10.30 -20.32 -5.09
CA ARG A 165 -11.24 -21.42 -4.83
C ARG A 165 -11.87 -21.89 -6.14
N THR A 166 -12.73 -22.90 -6.06
CA THR A 166 -13.47 -23.42 -7.22
C THR A 166 -14.53 -22.46 -7.73
N ASP A 167 -15.10 -21.63 -6.86
CA ASP A 167 -16.11 -20.64 -7.19
C ASP A 167 -15.57 -19.21 -7.07
N LEU A 168 -16.13 -18.29 -7.87
CA LEU A 168 -15.72 -16.89 -7.88
C LEU A 168 -16.12 -16.18 -6.57
N ALA A 169 -17.33 -16.43 -6.06
CA ALA A 169 -17.79 -15.78 -4.84
C ALA A 169 -16.96 -16.23 -3.64
N ASP A 170 -16.66 -17.53 -3.53
CA ASP A 170 -15.77 -18.05 -2.47
C ASP A 170 -14.35 -17.47 -2.56
N THR A 171 -13.84 -17.34 -3.79
CA THR A 171 -12.53 -16.72 -4.04
C THR A 171 -12.52 -15.26 -3.61
N LEU A 172 -13.53 -14.49 -4.02
CA LEU A 172 -13.67 -13.08 -3.67
C LEU A 172 -13.88 -12.91 -2.17
N ARG A 173 -14.71 -13.73 -1.53
CA ARG A 173 -14.95 -13.70 -0.08
C ARG A 173 -13.67 -13.93 0.70
N SER A 174 -12.94 -15.00 0.40
CA SER A 174 -11.67 -15.30 1.08
C SER A 174 -10.65 -14.18 0.90
N TRP A 175 -10.57 -13.56 -0.28
CA TRP A 175 -9.67 -12.44 -0.53
C TRP A 175 -10.11 -11.16 0.17
N ILE A 176 -11.41 -10.81 0.13
CA ILE A 176 -11.97 -9.59 0.73
C ILE A 176 -11.88 -9.61 2.26
N GLU A 177 -12.06 -10.78 2.89
CA GLU A 177 -11.89 -10.94 4.34
C GLU A 177 -10.52 -10.46 4.82
N GLU A 178 -9.48 -10.73 4.03
CA GLU A 178 -8.10 -10.34 4.32
C GLU A 178 -7.77 -8.93 3.80
N ALA A 179 -8.15 -8.61 2.56
CA ALA A 179 -7.86 -7.33 1.93
C ALA A 179 -8.60 -6.16 2.60
N GLY A 180 -9.73 -6.42 3.26
CA GLY A 180 -10.58 -5.37 3.81
C GLY A 180 -11.01 -4.40 2.72
N THR A 181 -10.99 -3.09 2.97
CA THR A 181 -11.51 -2.11 2.01
C THR A 181 -10.65 -1.90 0.75
N THR A 182 -9.41 -2.43 0.75
CA THR A 182 -8.44 -2.27 -0.35
C THR A 182 -8.84 -3.02 -1.62
N PHE A 183 -9.74 -4.01 -1.53
CA PHE A 183 -10.24 -4.73 -2.73
C PHE A 183 -10.75 -3.77 -3.82
N ARG A 184 -11.26 -2.60 -3.44
CA ARG A 184 -11.81 -1.58 -4.37
C ARG A 184 -10.75 -1.01 -5.31
N SER A 185 -9.53 -0.80 -4.82
CA SER A 185 -8.42 -0.36 -5.67
C SER A 185 -7.79 -1.52 -6.43
N ASP A 186 -7.86 -2.72 -5.86
CA ASP A 186 -7.06 -3.86 -6.30
C ASP A 186 -7.85 -4.81 -7.21
N LEU A 187 -9.16 -4.61 -7.39
CA LEU A 187 -10.01 -5.46 -8.22
C LEU A 187 -9.53 -5.58 -9.67
N ALA A 188 -8.92 -4.53 -10.24
CA ALA A 188 -8.32 -4.64 -11.57
C ALA A 188 -7.10 -5.57 -11.58
N LEU A 189 -6.33 -5.61 -10.48
CA LEU A 189 -5.22 -6.56 -10.31
C LEU A 189 -5.73 -7.98 -10.13
N PHE A 190 -6.81 -8.16 -9.37
CA PHE A 190 -7.49 -9.44 -9.23
C PHE A 190 -7.87 -10.03 -10.60
N TYR A 191 -8.59 -9.26 -11.42
CA TYR A 191 -8.97 -9.72 -12.77
C TYR A 191 -7.77 -9.93 -13.69
N TYR A 192 -6.75 -9.09 -13.58
CA TYR A 192 -5.53 -9.26 -14.35
C TYR A 192 -4.79 -10.56 -13.97
N TYR A 193 -4.76 -10.90 -12.69
CA TYR A 193 -4.22 -12.17 -12.19
C TYR A 193 -4.96 -13.37 -12.75
N LEU A 194 -6.30 -13.34 -12.73
CA LEU A 194 -7.10 -14.43 -13.27
C LEU A 194 -6.80 -14.66 -14.76
N TRP A 195 -6.71 -13.58 -15.53
CA TRP A 195 -6.37 -13.64 -16.94
C TRP A 195 -4.94 -14.13 -17.20
N GLU A 196 -3.95 -13.58 -16.47
CA GLU A 196 -2.53 -13.92 -16.67
C GLU A 196 -2.21 -15.38 -16.31
N ASN A 197 -2.93 -15.94 -15.32
CA ASN A 197 -2.69 -17.29 -14.80
C ASN A 197 -3.72 -18.31 -15.31
N ASP A 198 -4.47 -17.98 -16.37
CA ASP A 198 -5.50 -18.84 -16.97
C ASP A 198 -6.53 -19.40 -15.96
N VAL A 199 -6.85 -18.62 -14.91
CA VAL A 199 -7.85 -18.98 -13.91
C VAL A 199 -9.23 -18.56 -14.43
N ALA A 200 -10.04 -19.55 -14.80
CA ALA A 200 -11.35 -19.33 -15.39
C ALA A 200 -12.49 -19.48 -14.36
N PHE A 201 -13.40 -18.52 -14.38
CA PHE A 201 -14.71 -18.64 -13.73
C PHE A 201 -15.83 -18.49 -14.77
N PRO A 202 -16.94 -19.24 -14.68
CA PRO A 202 -17.99 -19.24 -15.70
C PRO A 202 -18.55 -17.85 -16.07
N ASN A 203 -18.62 -16.95 -15.08
CA ASN A 203 -19.20 -15.61 -15.23
C ASN A 203 -18.18 -14.52 -15.57
N VAL A 204 -16.91 -14.88 -15.81
CA VAL A 204 -15.84 -13.94 -16.15
C VAL A 204 -15.32 -14.26 -17.54
N GLN A 205 -15.54 -13.33 -18.49
CA GLN A 205 -15.07 -13.47 -19.86
C GLN A 205 -14.13 -12.31 -20.21
N PHE A 206 -12.87 -12.65 -20.46
CA PHE A 206 -11.86 -11.69 -20.90
C PHE A 206 -11.93 -11.49 -22.41
N ASN A 207 -11.57 -10.29 -22.87
CA ASN A 207 -11.52 -9.98 -24.28
C ASN A 207 -10.21 -10.50 -24.90
N PRO A 208 -10.23 -11.50 -25.81
CA PRO A 208 -9.02 -12.06 -26.39
C PRO A 208 -8.27 -11.05 -27.29
N GLN A 209 -8.96 -10.04 -27.82
CA GLN A 209 -8.34 -9.02 -28.67
C GLN A 209 -7.55 -7.98 -27.87
N ALA A 210 -7.69 -7.95 -26.55
CA ALA A 210 -7.01 -6.98 -25.68
C ALA A 210 -5.49 -7.19 -25.59
N VAL A 211 -4.97 -8.32 -26.10
CA VAL A 211 -3.54 -8.67 -26.17
C VAL A 211 -2.89 -8.15 -27.45
N SER A 212 -3.67 -7.94 -28.51
CA SER A 212 -3.17 -7.55 -29.83
C SER A 212 -3.64 -6.17 -30.29
N THR A 213 -4.61 -5.59 -29.60
CA THR A 213 -5.29 -4.36 -30.04
C THR A 213 -5.21 -3.28 -28.97
N SER A 214 -4.48 -2.20 -29.27
CA SER A 214 -4.40 -1.05 -28.39
C SER A 214 -5.76 -0.40 -28.18
N GLY A 215 -6.04 -0.02 -26.93
CA GLY A 215 -7.29 0.60 -26.52
C GLY A 215 -8.48 -0.34 -26.31
N VAL A 216 -8.32 -1.64 -26.57
CA VAL A 216 -9.34 -2.65 -26.24
C VAL A 216 -9.18 -3.07 -24.77
N PRO A 217 -10.20 -2.92 -23.91
CA PRO A 217 -10.10 -3.28 -22.50
C PRO A 217 -10.04 -4.80 -22.35
N LEU A 218 -9.24 -5.27 -21.38
CA LEU A 218 -9.16 -6.70 -21.05
C LEU A 218 -10.50 -7.23 -20.52
N LEU A 219 -11.14 -6.43 -19.68
CA LEU A 219 -12.47 -6.68 -19.14
C LEU A 219 -13.34 -5.44 -19.41
N PRO A 220 -14.48 -5.55 -20.11
CA PRO A 220 -15.34 -4.40 -20.38
C PRO A 220 -15.81 -3.73 -19.08
N LEU A 221 -15.88 -2.39 -19.05
CA LEU A 221 -16.31 -1.62 -17.88
C LEU A 221 -17.62 -2.11 -17.22
N PRO A 222 -18.70 -2.48 -17.97
CA PRO A 222 -19.91 -3.00 -17.33
C PRO A 222 -19.66 -4.31 -16.56
N VAL A 223 -18.83 -5.21 -17.11
CA VAL A 223 -18.47 -6.48 -16.45
C VAL A 223 -17.63 -6.20 -15.21
N PHE A 224 -16.66 -5.28 -15.30
CA PHE A 224 -15.87 -4.83 -14.14
C PHE A 224 -16.76 -4.25 -13.03
N ARG A 225 -17.76 -3.42 -13.39
CA ARG A 225 -18.71 -2.85 -12.43
C ARG A 225 -19.60 -3.89 -11.77
N ASN A 226 -20.05 -4.90 -12.50
CA ASN A 226 -20.79 -6.02 -11.93
C ASN A 226 -19.93 -6.80 -10.93
N GLY A 227 -18.66 -7.04 -11.28
CA GLY A 227 -17.67 -7.62 -10.37
C GLY A 227 -17.48 -6.81 -9.09
N LEU A 228 -17.38 -5.49 -9.22
CA LEU A 228 -17.29 -4.59 -8.06
C LEU A 228 -18.56 -4.66 -7.20
N SER A 229 -19.74 -4.68 -7.80
CA SER A 229 -21.02 -4.84 -7.06
C SER A 229 -21.03 -6.13 -6.25
N LEU A 230 -20.63 -7.25 -6.85
CA LEU A 230 -20.51 -8.53 -6.15
C LEU A 230 -19.52 -8.45 -4.98
N CYS A 231 -18.39 -7.77 -5.14
CA CYS A 231 -17.44 -7.56 -4.05
C CYS A 231 -18.04 -6.71 -2.91
N GLU A 232 -18.83 -5.68 -3.24
CA GLU A 232 -19.51 -4.85 -2.24
C GLU A 232 -20.59 -5.63 -1.48
N GLU A 233 -21.34 -6.50 -2.16
CA GLU A 233 -22.31 -7.41 -1.55
C GLU A 233 -21.62 -8.38 -0.58
N ILE A 234 -20.55 -9.04 -1.02
CA ILE A 234 -19.75 -9.94 -0.16
C ILE A 234 -19.16 -9.18 1.05
N TYR A 235 -18.62 -7.98 0.83
CA TYR A 235 -18.08 -7.17 1.91
C TYR A 235 -19.16 -6.76 2.93
N PHE A 236 -20.36 -6.43 2.46
CA PHE A 236 -21.50 -6.15 3.32
C PHE A 236 -21.89 -7.38 4.15
N ASP A 237 -21.99 -8.56 3.53
CA ASP A 237 -22.32 -9.80 4.24
C ASP A 237 -21.28 -10.12 5.33
N ILE A 238 -19.98 -9.97 5.03
CA ILE A 238 -18.91 -10.10 6.03
C ILE A 238 -19.11 -9.14 7.21
N LEU A 239 -19.50 -7.87 6.95
CA LEU A 239 -19.76 -6.90 8.02
C LEU A 239 -20.99 -7.27 8.85
N VAL A 240 -22.06 -7.76 8.20
CA VAL A 240 -23.29 -8.20 8.89
C VAL A 240 -22.98 -9.41 9.77
N GLU A 241 -22.26 -10.41 9.26
CA GLU A 241 -21.85 -11.59 10.03
C GLU A 241 -20.95 -11.20 11.22
N ARG A 242 -19.98 -10.31 11.00
CA ARG A 242 -19.12 -9.81 12.09
C ARG A 242 -19.94 -9.10 13.16
N LEU A 243 -20.86 -8.22 12.77
CA LEU A 243 -21.74 -7.54 13.71
C LEU A 243 -22.70 -8.51 14.40
N GLY A 244 -23.25 -9.48 13.69
CA GLY A 244 -24.10 -10.53 14.25
C GLY A 244 -23.36 -11.33 15.33
N SER A 245 -22.17 -11.84 15.00
CA SER A 245 -21.30 -12.55 15.95
C SER A 245 -20.96 -11.66 17.15
N GLN A 246 -20.60 -10.39 16.94
CA GLN A 246 -20.36 -9.45 18.03
C GLN A 246 -21.59 -9.34 18.94
N LEU A 247 -22.80 -9.17 18.39
CA LEU A 247 -24.02 -9.02 19.18
C LEU A 247 -24.42 -10.29 19.94
N GLU A 248 -24.20 -11.46 19.36
CA GLU A 248 -24.51 -12.76 19.96
C GLU A 248 -23.55 -13.10 21.11
N HIS A 249 -22.25 -12.88 20.89
CA HIS A 249 -21.18 -13.30 21.79
C HIS A 249 -20.68 -12.15 22.68
N PHE A 250 -21.32 -10.98 22.62
CA PHE A 250 -20.97 -9.85 23.48
C PHE A 250 -21.25 -10.19 24.94
N ASN A 251 -20.18 -10.32 25.72
CA ASN A 251 -20.29 -10.42 27.17
C ASN A 251 -20.07 -9.04 27.81
N PRO A 252 -21.13 -8.35 28.29
CA PRO A 252 -20.99 -7.03 28.91
C PRO A 252 -20.11 -7.05 30.16
N ASN A 253 -19.92 -8.21 30.81
CA ASN A 253 -19.07 -8.34 31.98
C ASN A 253 -17.58 -8.48 31.65
N GLN A 254 -17.25 -8.82 30.40
CA GLN A 254 -15.86 -8.92 29.92
C GLN A 254 -15.45 -7.71 29.07
N PHE A 255 -16.40 -6.89 28.64
CA PHE A 255 -16.12 -5.69 27.87
C PHE A 255 -15.42 -4.62 28.72
N ILE A 256 -14.19 -4.29 28.35
CA ILE A 256 -13.40 -3.29 29.07
C ILE A 256 -13.62 -1.91 28.47
N THR A 257 -14.09 -0.98 29.30
CA THR A 257 -14.27 0.43 28.94
C THR A 257 -13.14 1.27 29.52
N MET A 258 -12.92 2.45 28.94
CA MET A 258 -11.98 3.41 29.51
C MET A 258 -12.38 3.86 30.93
N TYR A 259 -13.67 3.79 31.31
CA TYR A 259 -14.10 4.05 32.69
C TYR A 259 -13.57 3.02 33.69
N LEU A 260 -13.46 1.75 33.29
CA LEU A 260 -12.85 0.72 34.12
C LEU A 260 -11.34 0.98 34.25
N VAL A 261 -10.68 1.36 33.15
CA VAL A 261 -9.26 1.74 33.17
C VAL A 261 -9.00 2.95 34.08
N ASP A 262 -9.86 3.96 34.03
CA ASP A 262 -9.75 5.15 34.88
C ASP A 262 -9.97 4.85 36.37
N ALA A 263 -10.63 3.73 36.70
CA ALA A 263 -10.85 3.27 38.07
C ALA A 263 -9.70 2.39 38.62
N MET A 264 -8.77 1.97 37.76
CA MET A 264 -7.61 1.16 38.16
C MET A 264 -6.58 2.00 38.92
N ASP A 265 -5.92 1.40 39.92
CA ASP A 265 -4.67 1.93 40.43
C ASP A 265 -3.48 1.65 39.47
N GLY A 266 -2.30 2.19 39.79
CA GLY A 266 -1.11 2.02 38.94
C GLY A 266 -0.72 0.56 38.72
N PHE A 267 -0.81 -0.28 39.75
CA PHE A 267 -0.44 -1.70 39.64
C PHE A 267 -1.46 -2.50 38.83
N GLN A 268 -2.75 -2.21 39.02
CA GLN A 268 -3.82 -2.77 38.22
C GLN A 268 -3.67 -2.37 36.75
N PHE A 269 -3.32 -1.12 36.49
CA PHE A 269 -3.10 -0.62 35.13
C PHE A 269 -1.91 -1.30 34.44
N GLU A 270 -0.79 -1.48 35.15
CA GLU A 270 0.38 -2.22 34.63
C GLU A 270 0.02 -3.68 34.28
N ALA A 271 -0.64 -4.38 35.21
CA ALA A 271 -1.08 -5.76 34.99
C ALA A 271 -2.07 -5.87 33.83
N PHE A 272 -2.98 -4.91 33.71
CA PHE A 272 -3.94 -4.87 32.62
C PHE A 272 -3.28 -4.58 31.26
N LEU A 273 -2.25 -3.73 31.22
CA LEU A 273 -1.48 -3.54 29.99
C LEU A 273 -0.78 -4.84 29.55
N VAL A 274 -0.29 -5.66 30.49
CA VAL A 274 0.28 -6.98 30.16
C VAL A 274 -0.77 -7.84 29.44
N GLU A 275 -1.99 -7.91 29.98
CA GLU A 275 -3.11 -8.67 29.42
C GLU A 275 -3.50 -8.16 28.01
N ILE A 276 -3.62 -6.85 27.83
CA ILE A 276 -3.90 -6.24 26.52
C ILE A 276 -2.84 -6.64 25.51
N PHE A 277 -1.56 -6.39 25.82
CA PHE A 277 -0.47 -6.61 24.87
C PHE A 277 -0.32 -8.11 24.54
N GLN A 278 -0.49 -9.01 25.49
CA GLN A 278 -0.49 -10.46 25.23
C GLN A 278 -1.63 -10.86 24.30
N THR A 279 -2.85 -10.42 24.59
CA THR A 279 -4.07 -10.81 23.86
C THR A 279 -4.07 -10.32 22.41
N ILE A 280 -3.53 -9.13 22.16
CA ILE A 280 -3.37 -8.60 20.79
C ILE A 280 -2.09 -9.09 20.09
N GLY A 281 -1.38 -10.05 20.68
CA GLY A 281 -0.31 -10.83 20.02
C GLY A 281 1.13 -10.36 20.23
N TYR A 282 1.44 -9.65 21.32
CA TYR A 282 2.82 -9.38 21.75
C TYR A 282 3.33 -10.47 22.70
N ASP A 283 4.62 -10.78 22.66
CA ASP A 283 5.28 -11.54 23.74
C ASP A 283 5.65 -10.58 24.86
N VAL A 284 5.07 -10.75 26.05
CA VAL A 284 5.21 -9.83 27.19
C VAL A 284 5.91 -10.52 28.35
N LYS A 285 6.96 -9.90 28.88
CA LYS A 285 7.64 -10.29 30.12
C LYS A 285 7.45 -9.20 31.17
N GLU A 286 6.88 -9.58 32.31
CA GLU A 286 6.79 -8.69 33.48
C GLU A 286 8.18 -8.38 34.05
N THR A 287 8.35 -7.15 34.55
CA THR A 287 9.53 -6.78 35.33
C THR A 287 9.42 -7.33 36.75
N LYS A 288 10.56 -7.49 37.43
CA LYS A 288 10.53 -7.73 38.89
C LYS A 288 10.25 -6.39 39.57
N LYS A 289 9.10 -6.30 40.26
CA LYS A 289 8.52 -5.16 41.02
C LYS A 289 9.45 -4.33 41.94
N THR A 290 10.74 -4.65 42.06
CA THR A 290 11.65 -4.08 43.08
C THR A 290 12.89 -3.37 42.52
N ALA A 291 13.04 -3.18 41.19
CA ALA A 291 14.22 -2.50 40.63
C ALA A 291 13.99 -1.76 39.30
N ASP A 292 12.82 -1.16 39.08
CA ASP A 292 12.51 -0.60 37.76
C ASP A 292 13.09 0.80 37.56
N GLN A 293 14.16 0.84 36.75
CA GLN A 293 14.76 2.05 36.17
C GLN A 293 13.82 2.74 35.15
N GLY A 294 12.50 2.76 35.40
CA GLY A 294 11.49 3.35 34.53
C GLY A 294 10.99 2.46 33.38
N ALA A 295 11.00 1.13 33.55
CA ALA A 295 10.31 0.19 32.66
C ALA A 295 9.35 -0.65 33.49
N ASP A 296 8.08 -0.65 33.12
CA ASP A 296 7.05 -1.45 33.81
C ASP A 296 6.74 -2.74 33.03
N LEU A 297 6.92 -2.73 31.70
CA LEU A 297 6.78 -3.93 30.86
C LEU A 297 7.93 -4.05 29.85
N PHE A 298 8.28 -5.30 29.51
CA PHE A 298 9.07 -5.64 28.34
C PHE A 298 8.20 -6.37 27.33
N VAL A 299 8.13 -5.85 26.11
CA VAL A 299 7.38 -6.49 25.03
C VAL A 299 8.28 -6.78 23.84
N THR A 300 8.02 -7.89 23.17
CA THR A 300 8.70 -8.29 21.93
C THR A 300 7.66 -8.48 20.84
N ARG A 301 7.90 -7.86 19.68
CA ARG A 301 7.08 -8.09 18.48
C ARG A 301 7.93 -8.00 17.22
N PHE A 302 7.76 -8.95 16.31
CA PHE A 302 8.54 -9.04 15.07
C PHE A 302 10.06 -8.99 15.29
N GLY A 303 10.55 -9.61 16.37
CA GLY A 303 11.97 -9.67 16.71
C GLY A 303 12.57 -8.39 17.28
N LYS A 304 11.76 -7.36 17.57
CA LYS A 304 12.20 -6.14 18.24
C LYS A 304 11.79 -6.12 19.70
N ASN A 305 12.71 -5.71 20.57
CA ASN A 305 12.48 -5.54 22.00
C ASN A 305 12.09 -4.10 22.32
N MET A 306 11.07 -3.92 23.15
CA MET A 306 10.56 -2.61 23.54
C MET A 306 10.32 -2.55 25.05
N VAL A 307 10.74 -1.43 25.65
CA VAL A 307 10.32 -1.08 27.02
C VAL A 307 9.04 -0.26 26.99
N ILE A 308 8.15 -0.51 27.94
CA ILE A 308 6.94 0.28 28.15
C ILE A 308 6.96 0.86 29.56
N GLN A 309 6.75 2.18 29.66
CA GLN A 309 6.40 2.86 30.90
C GLN A 309 4.91 3.14 30.91
N ALA A 310 4.19 2.61 31.88
CA ALA A 310 2.80 2.88 32.18
C ALA A 310 2.67 4.11 33.10
N LYS A 311 1.65 4.93 32.86
CA LYS A 311 1.25 6.05 33.72
C LYS A 311 -0.27 6.11 33.83
N ASN A 312 -0.81 5.70 34.98
CA ASN A 312 -2.22 5.89 35.33
C ASN A 312 -2.40 7.20 36.13
N TYR A 313 -2.89 8.27 35.48
CA TYR A 313 -2.85 9.64 36.01
C TYR A 313 -4.19 10.33 35.79
N SER A 314 -4.60 11.19 36.73
CA SER A 314 -5.79 12.05 36.59
C SER A 314 -5.51 13.35 35.82
N GLY A 315 -4.23 13.74 35.69
CA GLY A 315 -3.78 14.93 34.98
C GLY A 315 -2.89 14.60 33.78
N SER A 316 -2.37 15.62 33.11
CA SER A 316 -1.50 15.41 31.94
C SER A 316 -0.14 14.83 32.32
N VAL A 317 0.39 13.96 31.44
CA VAL A 317 1.70 13.33 31.61
C VAL A 317 2.80 14.22 31.03
N GLY A 318 3.80 14.54 31.86
CA GLY A 318 4.92 15.42 31.50
C GLY A 318 6.21 14.69 31.10
N ASN A 319 7.27 15.47 30.88
CA ASN A 319 8.57 14.99 30.38
C ASN A 319 9.20 13.87 31.20
N ALA A 320 8.94 13.80 32.51
CA ALA A 320 9.53 12.80 33.40
C ALA A 320 9.26 11.36 32.94
N ALA A 321 8.03 11.07 32.46
CA ALA A 321 7.69 9.73 31.98
C ALA A 321 8.48 9.37 30.70
N VAL A 322 8.68 10.33 29.82
CA VAL A 322 9.48 10.16 28.59
C VAL A 322 10.96 9.94 28.94
N GLN A 323 11.50 10.71 29.89
CA GLN A 323 12.88 10.56 30.37
C GLN A 323 13.13 9.20 31.01
N GLN A 324 12.16 8.68 31.78
CA GLN A 324 12.19 7.34 32.35
C GLN A 324 12.27 6.27 31.25
N ALA A 325 11.39 6.33 30.25
CA ALA A 325 11.40 5.38 29.14
C ALA A 325 12.69 5.43 28.30
N ILE A 326 13.28 6.61 28.08
CA ILE A 326 14.59 6.77 27.43
C ILE A 326 15.69 6.07 28.25
N SER A 327 15.70 6.31 29.55
CA SER A 327 16.70 5.75 30.47
C SER A 327 16.59 4.23 30.52
N ALA A 328 15.35 3.71 30.62
CA ALA A 328 15.09 2.28 30.61
C ALA A 328 15.52 1.61 29.30
N LYS A 329 15.19 2.21 28.16
CA LYS A 329 15.60 1.71 26.83
C LYS A 329 17.11 1.55 26.76
N ALA A 330 17.85 2.58 27.19
CA ALA A 330 19.32 2.56 27.18
C ALA A 330 19.88 1.53 28.17
N PHE A 331 19.33 1.46 29.39
CA PHE A 331 19.80 0.55 30.43
C PHE A 331 19.59 -0.93 30.05
N TYR A 332 18.45 -1.27 29.46
CA TYR A 332 18.10 -2.64 29.09
C TYR A 332 18.48 -3.02 27.66
N GLY A 333 18.98 -2.07 26.85
CA GLY A 333 19.39 -2.31 25.47
C GLY A 333 18.24 -2.65 24.53
N CYS A 334 17.06 -2.06 24.73
CA CYS A 334 15.89 -2.29 23.87
C CYS A 334 15.93 -1.43 22.60
N ASP A 335 15.31 -1.92 21.53
CA ASP A 335 15.26 -1.24 20.24
C ASP A 335 14.33 -0.03 20.26
N GLU A 336 13.22 -0.14 21.01
CA GLU A 336 12.15 0.86 21.07
C GLU A 336 11.74 1.16 22.52
N ALA A 337 11.09 2.31 22.71
CA ALA A 337 10.51 2.72 23.98
C ALA A 337 9.11 3.26 23.76
N MET A 338 8.21 2.97 24.68
CA MET A 338 6.84 3.44 24.67
C MET A 338 6.45 3.99 26.04
N VAL A 339 5.65 5.05 26.06
CA VAL A 339 4.91 5.48 27.24
C VAL A 339 3.43 5.29 26.96
N VAL A 340 2.71 4.66 27.88
CA VAL A 340 1.26 4.41 27.79
C VAL A 340 0.58 5.09 28.98
N THR A 341 -0.51 5.80 28.72
CA THR A 341 -1.30 6.45 29.76
C THR A 341 -2.79 6.43 29.44
N ASN A 342 -3.62 6.43 30.48
CA ASN A 342 -5.07 6.66 30.38
C ASN A 342 -5.43 8.15 30.17
N SER A 343 -4.44 9.04 30.18
CA SER A 343 -4.57 10.50 30.09
C SER A 343 -3.94 11.05 28.81
N TYR A 344 -3.60 12.34 28.78
CA TYR A 344 -2.97 13.01 27.65
C TYR A 344 -1.60 13.60 28.02
N TYR A 345 -0.69 13.69 27.05
CA TYR A 345 0.64 14.26 27.25
C TYR A 345 0.65 15.79 27.12
N THR A 346 1.54 16.43 27.87
CA THR A 346 1.85 17.86 27.66
C THR A 346 2.54 18.07 26.31
N LYS A 347 2.45 19.29 25.76
CA LYS A 347 3.15 19.64 24.51
C LYS A 347 4.65 19.36 24.59
N SER A 348 5.29 19.71 25.70
CA SER A 348 6.72 19.48 25.93
C SER A 348 7.08 17.98 25.93
N ALA A 349 6.19 17.13 26.45
CA ALA A 349 6.43 15.68 26.47
C ALA A 349 6.34 15.10 25.07
N LYS A 350 5.38 15.56 24.25
CA LYS A 350 5.26 15.20 22.84
C LYS A 350 6.50 15.61 22.03
N GLU A 351 7.00 16.83 22.23
CA GLU A 351 8.22 17.33 21.59
C GLU A 351 9.47 16.50 21.97
N LEU A 352 9.64 16.20 23.26
CA LEU A 352 10.75 15.36 23.74
C LEU A 352 10.67 13.94 23.18
N ALA A 353 9.49 13.33 23.19
CA ALA A 353 9.29 11.97 22.70
C ALA A 353 9.59 11.85 21.21
N GLY A 354 9.13 12.82 20.40
CA GLY A 354 9.43 12.88 18.98
C GLY A 354 10.93 12.98 18.70
N THR A 355 11.66 13.78 19.49
CA THR A 355 13.11 13.93 19.35
C THR A 355 13.88 12.66 19.77
N ALA A 356 13.42 12.00 20.84
CA ALA A 356 14.08 10.82 21.39
C ALA A 356 13.62 9.49 20.78
N GLY A 357 12.66 9.51 19.85
CA GLY A 357 12.10 8.30 19.25
C GLY A 357 11.31 7.44 20.24
N VAL A 358 10.64 8.05 21.21
CA VAL A 358 9.75 7.38 22.17
C VAL A 358 8.32 7.42 21.64
N ARG A 359 7.66 6.26 21.58
CA ARG A 359 6.25 6.18 21.16
C ARG A 359 5.36 6.62 22.31
N LEU A 360 4.39 7.47 22.03
CA LEU A 360 3.40 7.92 23.01
C LEU A 360 2.04 7.33 22.66
N ILE A 361 1.47 6.58 23.61
CA ILE A 361 0.08 6.14 23.58
C ILE A 361 -0.65 6.92 24.66
N ASP A 362 -1.46 7.90 24.24
CA ASP A 362 -2.37 8.64 25.12
C ASP A 362 -3.73 7.95 25.14
N ARG A 363 -4.71 8.57 25.82
CA ARG A 363 -6.06 8.04 26.01
C ARG A 363 -6.70 7.53 24.71
N ASP A 364 -6.65 8.32 23.65
CA ASP A 364 -7.29 7.96 22.37
C ASP A 364 -6.56 6.77 21.74
N GLY A 365 -5.22 6.77 21.80
CA GLY A 365 -4.42 5.62 21.39
C GLY A 365 -4.73 4.37 22.21
N LEU A 366 -4.86 4.50 23.53
CA LEU A 366 -5.22 3.39 24.42
C LEU A 366 -6.63 2.87 24.14
N GLN A 367 -7.58 3.73 23.77
CA GLN A 367 -8.91 3.30 23.34
C GLN A 367 -8.83 2.39 22.11
N SER A 368 -7.98 2.70 21.12
CA SER A 368 -7.80 1.80 19.97
C SER A 368 -7.24 0.42 20.39
N TYR A 369 -6.34 0.38 21.36
CA TYR A 369 -5.86 -0.89 21.94
C TYR A 369 -6.97 -1.65 22.68
N LEU A 370 -7.86 -0.95 23.39
CA LEU A 370 -9.03 -1.55 24.05
C LEU A 370 -10.03 -2.11 23.04
N ASP A 371 -10.24 -1.44 21.91
CA ASP A 371 -11.14 -1.91 20.86
C ASP A 371 -10.62 -3.21 20.25
N ASP A 372 -9.32 -3.26 19.91
CA ASP A 372 -8.65 -4.48 19.44
C ASP A 372 -8.71 -5.61 20.48
N TYR A 373 -8.51 -5.27 21.76
CA TYR A 373 -8.58 -6.22 22.88
C TYR A 373 -9.99 -6.80 23.06
N ASN A 374 -11.02 -5.95 23.10
CA ASN A 374 -12.41 -6.38 23.23
C ASN A 374 -12.85 -7.24 22.05
N GLN A 375 -12.38 -6.93 20.83
CA GLN A 375 -12.63 -7.76 19.66
C GLN A 375 -12.04 -9.17 19.83
N LYS A 376 -10.81 -9.27 20.37
CA LYS A 376 -10.18 -10.57 20.66
C LYS A 376 -10.91 -11.36 21.73
N LEU A 377 -11.47 -10.71 22.75
CA LEU A 377 -12.29 -11.37 23.77
C LEU A 377 -13.57 -11.98 23.17
N ILE A 378 -14.23 -11.25 22.26
CA ILE A 378 -15.41 -11.76 21.54
C ILE A 378 -15.05 -13.01 20.72
N GLU A 379 -13.94 -12.95 19.99
CA GLU A 379 -13.44 -14.10 19.20
C GLU A 379 -13.10 -15.32 20.08
N ALA A 380 -12.46 -15.09 21.24
CA ALA A 380 -12.11 -16.16 22.17
C ALA A 380 -13.35 -16.81 22.80
N PHE A 381 -14.33 -15.99 23.20
CA PHE A 381 -15.58 -16.48 23.78
C PHE A 381 -16.36 -17.35 22.80
N GLN A 382 -16.42 -16.95 21.52
CA GLN A 382 -17.00 -17.78 20.45
C GLN A 382 -16.28 -19.14 20.34
N ALA A 383 -14.94 -19.15 20.32
CA ALA A 383 -14.17 -20.38 20.20
C ALA A 383 -14.37 -21.33 21.41
N GLU A 384 -14.55 -20.79 22.61
CA GLU A 384 -14.85 -21.57 23.81
C GLU A 384 -16.24 -22.23 23.71
N GLU A 385 -17.27 -21.50 23.28
CA GLU A 385 -18.62 -22.03 23.09
C GLU A 385 -18.69 -23.09 21.98
N GLU A 386 -17.95 -22.94 20.88
CA GLU A 386 -17.86 -23.95 19.82
C GLU A 386 -17.14 -25.24 20.27
N SER A 387 -16.32 -25.16 21.32
CA SER A 387 -15.53 -26.27 21.86
C SER A 387 -16.18 -27.04 23.02
N ALA A 388 -17.26 -26.47 23.60
CA ALA A 388 -18.02 -27.03 24.72
C ALA A 388 -19.21 -27.87 24.24
#